data_AF-A0A3B0TRB6-F1
#
_entry.id   AF-A0A3B0TRB6-F1
#
_cell.length_a   1.000
_cell.length_b   1.000
_cell.length_c   1.000
_cell.angle_alpha   90.00
_cell.angle_beta   90.00
_cell.angle_gamma   90.00
#
_symmetry.space_group_name_H-M   'P 1'
#
loop_
_entity.id
_entity.type
_entity.pdbx_description
1 polymer ?
#
loop_
_entity_poly.entity_id
_entity_poly.type
_entity_poly.pdbx_seq_one_letter_code
_entity_poly.pdbx_strand_id
1 'polypeptide(L)'
;MVGFARSKEDFLKTFLELPNGIPSEDTINRVFSSLDSVKFEACFIEWVNSITNLSKGQIIAIDGKTIRGARSHGKKSPVHMVSAWACESNLVLGQVKTAEKSNEITAIPQLLDILDIAEQTVTIDAMGTQKEIAEKKIKNDANYILAVKENQACLLENIVDEFKFAKQLDLSTHEDFGHGRIETRTCSVITDFKFIENQDEWKDLVSIIKVESIREFKNSDKKTEKATRYYISNLEDNANTFQTSIRSHWAVENKLHW
;
A
#
# COMPACT_ATOMS: atom_id res chain seq x y z
N MET A 1 23.09 -13.33 5.85
CA MET A 1 23.79 -12.04 6.03
C MET A 1 25.31 -12.18 5.86
N VAL A 2 25.99 -13.09 6.57
CA VAL A 2 27.45 -13.30 6.39
C VAL A 2 27.84 -13.69 4.97
N GLY A 3 27.07 -14.56 4.30
CA GLY A 3 27.33 -14.91 2.90
C GLY A 3 27.30 -13.71 1.95
N PHE A 4 26.38 -12.75 2.17
CA PHE A 4 26.34 -11.49 1.43
C PHE A 4 27.55 -10.60 1.75
N ALA A 5 27.88 -10.47 3.05
CA ALA A 5 28.98 -9.64 3.49
C ALA A 5 30.33 -10.14 2.94
N ARG A 6 30.51 -11.47 2.82
CA ARG A 6 31.67 -12.08 2.14
C ARG A 6 31.66 -11.83 0.63
N SER A 7 30.51 -11.95 -0.03
CA SER A 7 30.44 -11.76 -1.49
C SER A 7 30.54 -10.29 -1.91
N LYS A 8 30.32 -9.36 -0.99
CA LYS A 8 30.38 -7.90 -1.20
C LYS A 8 31.47 -7.22 -0.37
N GLU A 9 32.48 -7.96 0.08
CA GLU A 9 33.51 -7.43 0.97
C GLU A 9 34.22 -6.19 0.41
N ASP A 10 34.61 -6.22 -0.86
CA ASP A 10 35.27 -5.08 -1.52
C ASP A 10 34.39 -3.83 -1.53
N PHE A 11 33.08 -4.00 -1.75
CA PHE A 11 32.11 -2.91 -1.68
C PHE A 11 31.97 -2.39 -0.25
N LEU A 12 31.86 -3.28 0.74
CA LEU A 12 31.73 -2.90 2.15
C LEU A 12 32.96 -2.12 2.66
N LYS A 13 34.17 -2.48 2.20
CA LYS A 13 35.42 -1.77 2.54
C LYS A 13 35.48 -0.32 2.04
N THR A 14 34.58 0.08 1.14
CA THR A 14 34.52 1.48 0.69
C THR A 14 33.97 2.42 1.78
N PHE A 15 33.27 1.90 2.79
CA PHE A 15 32.69 2.67 3.90
C PHE A 15 32.79 2.02 5.28
N LEU A 16 33.41 0.83 5.41
CA LEU A 16 33.68 0.15 6.68
C LEU A 16 35.18 -0.21 6.79
N GLU A 17 35.80 0.02 7.94
CA GLU A 17 37.23 -0.27 8.17
C GLU A 17 37.54 -1.77 8.25
N LEU A 18 36.62 -2.56 8.81
CA LEU A 18 36.71 -4.03 8.95
C LEU A 18 38.11 -4.54 9.39
N PRO A 19 38.70 -4.03 10.49
CA PRO A 19 40.07 -4.38 10.89
C PRO A 19 40.26 -5.88 11.20
N ASN A 20 39.17 -6.56 11.58
CA ASN A 20 39.13 -8.00 11.86
C ASN A 20 38.37 -8.79 10.77
N GLY A 21 38.17 -8.20 9.59
CA GLY A 21 37.38 -8.78 8.50
C GLY A 21 35.87 -8.79 8.75
N ILE A 22 35.16 -9.61 7.98
CA ILE A 22 33.69 -9.73 8.06
C ILE A 22 33.27 -10.42 9.37
N PRO A 23 32.37 -9.82 10.17
CA PRO A 23 31.87 -10.41 11.40
C PRO A 23 31.25 -11.81 11.21
N SER A 24 31.43 -12.68 12.21
CA SER A 24 30.81 -14.01 12.23
C SER A 24 29.28 -13.94 12.36
N GLU A 25 28.60 -15.05 12.05
CA GLU A 25 27.14 -15.16 12.21
C GLU A 25 26.71 -14.87 13.65
N ASP A 26 27.43 -15.41 14.63
CA ASP A 26 27.16 -15.18 16.06
C ASP A 26 27.31 -13.72 16.46
N THR A 27 28.31 -13.02 15.91
CA THR A 27 28.55 -11.61 16.21
C THR A 27 27.40 -10.76 15.69
N ILE A 28 26.97 -11.00 14.45
CA ILE A 28 25.83 -10.32 13.83
C ILE A 28 24.55 -10.62 14.63
N ASN A 29 24.29 -11.90 14.95
CA ASN A 29 23.10 -12.31 15.70
C ASN A 29 23.04 -11.66 17.07
N ARG A 30 24.16 -11.58 17.79
CA ARG A 30 24.22 -10.93 19.11
C ARG A 30 23.87 -9.46 19.03
N VAL A 31 24.34 -8.75 18.01
CA VAL A 31 23.99 -7.34 17.78
C VAL A 31 22.49 -7.21 17.58
N PHE A 32 21.91 -7.91 16.60
CA PHE A 32 20.47 -7.81 16.33
C PHE A 32 19.60 -8.26 17.50
N SER A 33 20.02 -9.27 18.27
CA SER A 33 19.30 -9.73 19.46
C SER A 33 19.34 -8.73 20.61
N SER A 34 20.30 -7.80 20.61
CA SER A 34 20.45 -6.76 21.64
C SER A 34 19.75 -5.45 21.27
N LEU A 35 19.29 -5.29 20.02
CA LEU A 35 18.61 -4.09 19.57
C LEU A 35 17.17 -4.06 20.08
N ASP A 36 16.78 -2.91 20.63
CA ASP A 36 15.38 -2.60 20.87
C ASP A 36 14.69 -2.37 19.52
N SER A 37 13.73 -3.24 19.18
CA SER A 37 13.06 -3.20 17.88
C SER A 37 12.27 -1.91 17.65
N VAL A 38 11.68 -1.34 18.69
CA VAL A 38 10.86 -0.13 18.59
C VAL A 38 11.75 1.08 18.32
N LYS A 39 12.88 1.18 19.05
CA LYS A 39 13.84 2.27 18.81
C LYS A 39 14.52 2.14 17.45
N PHE A 40 14.86 0.91 17.05
CA PHE A 40 15.45 0.67 15.74
C PHE A 40 14.51 1.07 14.61
N GLU A 41 13.22 0.74 14.72
CA GLU A 41 12.18 1.14 13.75
C GLU A 41 12.04 2.67 13.67
N ALA A 42 12.03 3.37 14.80
CA ALA A 42 11.99 4.83 14.81
C ALA A 42 13.22 5.44 14.11
N CYS A 43 14.44 4.98 14.42
CA CYS A 43 15.67 5.45 13.76
C CYS A 43 15.68 5.11 12.26
N PHE A 44 15.13 3.96 11.88
CA PHE A 44 15.01 3.56 10.48
C PHE A 44 14.09 4.51 9.71
N ILE A 45 12.93 4.85 10.27
CA ILE A 45 11.97 5.79 9.66
C ILE A 45 12.60 7.18 9.54
N GLU A 46 13.28 7.66 10.59
CA GLU A 46 13.97 8.95 10.56
C GLU A 46 15.07 8.99 9.48
N TRP A 47 15.88 7.92 9.39
CA TRP A 47 16.89 7.80 8.34
C TRP A 47 16.26 7.77 6.95
N VAL A 48 15.20 6.99 6.74
CA VAL A 48 14.48 6.94 5.46
C VAL A 48 13.97 8.33 5.09
N ASN A 49 13.28 9.02 6.00
CA ASN A 49 12.79 10.38 5.78
C ASN A 49 13.92 11.36 5.42
N SER A 50 15.13 11.19 5.97
CA SER A 50 16.28 12.05 5.67
C SER A 50 16.86 11.86 4.26
N ILE A 51 16.65 10.70 3.64
CA ILE A 51 17.19 10.38 2.30
C ILE A 51 16.13 10.35 1.21
N THR A 52 14.85 10.31 1.59
CA THR A 52 13.74 10.31 0.63
C THR A 52 13.44 11.71 0.14
N ASN A 53 13.61 11.90 -1.17
CA ASN A 53 12.95 12.98 -1.89
C ASN A 53 11.74 12.38 -2.60
N LEU A 54 10.58 12.41 -1.94
CA LEU A 54 9.34 11.97 -2.56
C LEU A 54 8.94 12.96 -3.64
N SER A 55 8.62 12.48 -4.83
CA SER A 55 8.03 13.32 -5.87
C SER A 55 6.65 13.79 -5.40
N LYS A 56 6.25 15.02 -5.71
CA LYS A 56 4.88 15.48 -5.41
C LYS A 56 3.85 14.52 -6.02
N GLY A 57 2.84 14.13 -5.23
CA GLY A 57 1.78 13.20 -5.67
C GLY A 57 2.21 11.74 -5.79
N GLN A 58 3.31 11.33 -5.17
CA GLN A 58 3.77 9.95 -5.16
C GLN A 58 2.73 9.02 -4.52
N ILE A 59 2.66 7.78 -5.00
CA ILE A 59 1.75 6.78 -4.44
C ILE A 59 2.41 6.07 -3.26
N ILE A 60 1.78 6.17 -2.10
CA ILE A 60 2.15 5.45 -0.89
C ILE A 60 1.09 4.38 -0.64
N ALA A 61 1.45 3.12 -0.88
CA ALA A 61 0.57 1.99 -0.65
C ALA A 61 0.73 1.46 0.77
N ILE A 62 -0.37 1.40 1.52
CA ILE A 62 -0.39 0.82 2.86
C ILE A 62 -1.13 -0.51 2.82
N ASP A 63 -0.43 -1.55 3.27
CA ASP A 63 -0.94 -2.92 3.27
C ASP A 63 -0.36 -3.73 4.44
N GLY A 64 -1.14 -4.68 4.92
CA GLY A 64 -0.78 -5.62 5.97
C GLY A 64 -0.33 -6.96 5.40
N LYS A 65 0.83 -7.43 5.86
CA LYS A 65 1.36 -8.73 5.45
C LYS A 65 1.78 -9.56 6.66
N THR A 66 1.64 -10.88 6.52
CA THR A 66 1.95 -11.83 7.60
C THR A 66 3.20 -12.65 7.29
N ILE A 67 4.24 -12.48 8.10
CA ILE A 67 5.46 -13.29 8.08
C ILE A 67 5.16 -14.64 8.75
N ARG A 68 4.80 -15.63 7.95
CA ARG A 68 4.44 -16.98 8.44
C ARG A 68 5.64 -17.85 8.85
N GLY A 69 6.84 -17.48 8.43
CA GLY A 69 8.09 -18.18 8.74
C GLY A 69 8.69 -17.81 10.10
N ALA A 70 8.17 -16.77 10.75
CA ALA A 70 8.70 -16.26 12.00
C ALA A 70 8.56 -17.29 13.15
N ARG A 71 9.59 -17.35 13.98
CA ARG A 71 9.64 -18.25 15.14
C ARG A 71 10.06 -17.49 16.39
N SER A 72 9.38 -17.79 17.49
CA SER A 72 9.78 -17.38 18.83
C SER A 72 10.02 -18.63 19.66
N HIS A 73 11.19 -18.74 20.29
CA HIS A 73 11.57 -19.89 21.12
C HIS A 73 11.35 -21.26 20.42
N GLY A 74 11.69 -21.32 19.12
CA GLY A 74 11.54 -22.53 18.30
C GLY A 74 10.10 -22.85 17.85
N LYS A 75 9.09 -22.12 18.31
CA LYS A 75 7.68 -22.26 17.90
C LYS A 75 7.32 -21.27 16.82
N LYS A 76 6.40 -21.64 15.91
CA LYS A 76 5.84 -20.70 14.93
C LYS A 76 5.15 -19.56 15.67
N SER A 77 5.51 -18.34 15.32
CA SER A 77 4.91 -17.12 15.85
C SER A 77 4.77 -16.15 14.68
N PRO A 78 3.65 -16.21 13.93
CA PRO A 78 3.42 -15.33 12.81
C PRO A 78 3.49 -13.87 13.25
N VAL A 79 4.20 -13.05 12.48
CA VAL A 79 4.27 -11.61 12.73
C VAL A 79 3.49 -10.92 11.64
N HIS A 80 2.49 -10.13 12.02
CA HIS A 80 1.74 -9.29 11.09
C HIS A 80 2.30 -7.87 11.14
N MET A 81 2.61 -7.33 9.97
CA MET A 81 3.24 -6.02 9.79
C MET A 81 2.41 -5.22 8.79
N VAL A 82 2.06 -3.99 9.16
CA VAL A 82 1.51 -3.00 8.22
C VAL A 82 2.66 -2.13 7.74
N SER A 83 2.80 -1.99 6.42
CA SER A 83 3.92 -1.24 5.81
C SER A 83 3.40 -0.14 4.91
N ALA A 84 4.08 1.01 4.91
CA ALA A 84 3.87 2.10 3.96
C ALA A 84 4.95 2.05 2.89
N TRP A 85 4.54 1.74 1.67
CA TRP A 85 5.42 1.52 0.53
C TRP A 85 5.31 2.68 -0.47
N ALA A 86 6.42 3.37 -0.67
CA ALA A 86 6.61 4.37 -1.71
C ALA A 86 6.80 3.67 -3.07
N CYS A 87 5.77 3.68 -3.91
CA CYS A 87 5.71 2.87 -5.13
C CYS A 87 6.78 3.20 -6.16
N GLU A 88 7.07 4.48 -6.35
CA GLU A 88 8.01 5.03 -7.32
C GLU A 88 9.46 4.84 -6.83
N SER A 89 9.72 5.13 -5.55
CA SER A 89 11.04 4.99 -4.92
C SER A 89 11.42 3.54 -4.61
N ASN A 90 10.46 2.61 -4.68
CA ASN A 90 10.59 1.22 -4.25
C ASN A 90 11.16 1.08 -2.82
N LEU A 91 10.58 1.86 -1.90
CA LEU A 91 11.08 1.99 -0.53
C LEU A 91 9.97 1.83 0.50
N VAL A 92 10.29 1.19 1.63
CA VAL A 92 9.42 1.21 2.81
C VAL A 92 9.70 2.49 3.58
N LEU A 93 8.70 3.36 3.68
CA LEU A 93 8.79 4.62 4.44
C LEU A 93 8.67 4.37 5.94
N GLY A 94 7.89 3.36 6.30
CA GLY A 94 7.73 2.91 7.67
C GLY A 94 6.88 1.66 7.74
N GLN A 95 6.93 1.00 8.87
CA GLN A 95 6.14 -0.18 9.15
C GLN A 95 5.78 -0.21 10.63
N VAL A 96 4.73 -0.94 10.97
CA VAL A 96 4.29 -1.13 12.36
C VAL A 96 3.87 -2.58 12.52
N LYS A 97 4.40 -3.23 13.58
CA LYS A 97 3.96 -4.56 13.99
C LYS A 97 2.59 -4.49 14.64
N THR A 98 1.67 -5.33 14.19
CA THR A 98 0.36 -5.47 14.86
C THR A 98 0.39 -6.62 15.87
N ALA A 99 -0.40 -6.51 16.93
CA ALA A 99 -0.63 -7.63 17.83
C ALA A 99 -1.40 -8.75 17.10
N GLU A 100 -1.28 -10.01 17.55
CA GLU A 100 -1.83 -11.21 16.89
C GLU A 100 -3.35 -11.15 16.56
N LYS A 101 -4.09 -10.22 17.16
CA LYS A 101 -5.53 -9.96 16.94
C LYS A 101 -5.85 -8.50 16.58
N SER A 102 -4.83 -7.66 16.41
CA SER A 102 -5.01 -6.24 16.09
C SER A 102 -5.12 -6.08 14.59
N ASN A 103 -6.29 -5.67 14.15
CA ASN A 103 -6.59 -5.39 12.75
C ASN A 103 -5.78 -4.18 12.27
N GLU A 104 -5.44 -4.16 10.99
CA GLU A 104 -4.74 -3.06 10.29
C GLU A 104 -5.37 -1.68 10.59
N ILE A 105 -6.68 -1.67 10.89
CA ILE A 105 -7.47 -0.52 11.34
C ILE A 105 -6.80 0.33 12.41
N THR A 106 -6.12 -0.26 13.41
CA THR A 106 -5.47 0.51 14.47
C THR A 106 -4.01 0.84 14.16
N ALA A 107 -3.36 0.03 13.35
CA ALA A 107 -1.95 0.20 12.98
C ALA A 107 -1.76 1.27 11.91
N ILE A 108 -2.68 1.36 10.94
CA ILE A 108 -2.66 2.38 9.90
C ILE A 108 -2.61 3.77 10.53
N PRO A 109 -3.53 4.20 11.42
CA PRO A 109 -3.45 5.51 12.06
C PRO A 109 -2.14 5.80 12.77
N GLN A 110 -1.51 4.81 13.41
CA GLN A 110 -0.22 4.98 14.09
C GLN A 110 0.91 5.19 13.08
N LEU A 111 0.89 4.41 12.01
CA LEU A 111 1.83 4.55 10.90
C LEU A 111 1.69 5.92 10.22
N LEU A 112 0.47 6.45 10.09
CA LEU A 112 0.26 7.78 9.52
C LEU A 112 0.82 8.91 10.38
N ASP A 113 0.84 8.77 11.71
CA ASP A 113 1.34 9.82 12.62
C ASP A 113 2.86 10.02 12.52
N ILE A 114 3.60 8.97 12.14
CA ILE A 114 5.07 8.96 12.13
C ILE A 114 5.68 9.18 10.74
N LEU A 115 4.84 9.22 9.70
CA LEU A 115 5.28 9.40 8.32
C LEU A 115 5.11 10.85 7.86
N ASP A 116 6.13 11.38 7.19
CA ASP A 116 6.03 12.64 6.47
C ASP A 116 5.53 12.38 5.04
N ILE A 117 4.24 12.65 4.81
CA ILE A 117 3.51 12.26 3.59
C ILE A 117 2.66 13.40 3.04
N ALA A 118 2.99 14.63 3.40
CA ALA A 118 2.32 15.80 2.87
C ALA A 118 2.42 15.83 1.34
N GLU A 119 1.32 16.22 0.70
CA GLU A 119 1.14 16.26 -0.75
C GLU A 119 1.28 14.91 -1.48
N GLN A 120 1.30 13.78 -0.74
CA GLN A 120 1.36 12.44 -1.30
C GLN A 120 -0.03 11.80 -1.38
N THR A 121 -0.18 10.78 -2.22
CA THR A 121 -1.44 10.04 -2.35
C THR A 121 -1.31 8.68 -1.71
N VAL A 122 -2.13 8.43 -0.69
CA VAL A 122 -2.12 7.17 0.04
C VAL A 122 -3.22 6.25 -0.44
N THR A 123 -2.83 5.04 -0.81
CA THR A 123 -3.75 3.98 -1.23
C THR A 123 -3.87 2.96 -0.12
N ILE A 124 -5.09 2.59 0.24
CA ILE A 124 -5.37 1.63 1.31
C ILE A 124 -6.37 0.60 0.80
N ASP A 125 -6.19 -0.63 1.26
CA ASP A 125 -7.08 -1.73 0.98
C ASP A 125 -8.48 -1.51 1.58
N ALA A 126 -9.36 -2.49 1.36
CA ALA A 126 -10.72 -2.37 1.84
C ALA A 126 -10.80 -2.46 3.37
N MET A 127 -9.96 -3.29 4.01
CA MET A 127 -9.98 -3.46 5.46
C MET A 127 -9.66 -2.14 6.19
N GLY A 128 -8.71 -1.38 5.67
CA GLY A 128 -8.31 -0.07 6.19
C GLY A 128 -9.22 1.10 5.78
N THR A 129 -10.31 0.87 5.05
CA THR A 129 -11.22 1.95 4.65
C THR A 129 -12.14 2.35 5.80
N GLN A 130 -11.75 3.38 6.53
CA GLN A 130 -12.43 3.90 7.73
C GLN A 130 -12.49 5.44 7.70
N LYS A 131 -13.57 6.00 8.25
CA LYS A 131 -13.79 7.46 8.32
C LYS A 131 -12.68 8.19 9.09
N GLU A 132 -12.28 7.64 10.24
CA GLU A 132 -11.17 8.18 11.05
C GLU A 132 -9.84 8.25 10.26
N ILE A 133 -9.60 7.30 9.36
CA ILE A 133 -8.39 7.28 8.53
C ILE A 133 -8.47 8.40 7.47
N ALA A 134 -9.64 8.63 6.87
CA ALA A 134 -9.85 9.74 5.95
C ALA A 134 -9.63 11.10 6.66
N GLU A 135 -10.17 11.28 7.87
CA GLU A 135 -9.97 12.49 8.66
C GLU A 135 -8.49 12.71 9.03
N LYS A 136 -7.80 11.66 9.46
CA LYS A 136 -6.41 11.76 9.93
C LYS A 136 -5.44 12.13 8.81
N LYS A 137 -5.73 11.73 7.56
CA LYS A 137 -4.93 12.08 6.39
C LYS A 137 -4.89 13.58 6.11
N ILE A 138 -6.01 14.25 6.32
CA ILE A 138 -6.16 15.69 6.11
C ILE A 138 -5.22 16.46 7.04
N LYS A 139 -5.03 15.96 8.27
CA LYS A 139 -4.10 16.57 9.23
C LYS A 139 -2.65 16.61 8.71
N ASN A 140 -2.29 15.65 7.85
CA ASN A 140 -0.96 15.54 7.26
C ASN A 140 -0.90 16.10 5.83
N ASP A 141 -1.96 16.76 5.33
CA ASP A 141 -2.08 17.30 3.97
C ASP A 141 -1.84 16.24 2.87
N ALA A 142 -2.22 14.99 3.15
CA ALA A 142 -2.08 13.86 2.23
C ALA A 142 -3.42 13.52 1.59
N ASN A 143 -3.38 13.13 0.33
CA ASN A 143 -4.52 12.63 -0.42
C ASN A 143 -4.75 11.14 -0.15
N TYR A 144 -5.95 10.64 -0.41
CA TYR A 144 -6.32 9.24 -0.23
C TYR A 144 -7.04 8.64 -1.43
N ILE A 145 -6.85 7.34 -1.63
CA ILE A 145 -7.69 6.47 -2.45
C ILE A 145 -7.98 5.22 -1.62
N LEU A 146 -9.23 5.03 -1.21
CA LEU A 146 -9.63 3.96 -0.30
C LEU A 146 -10.52 2.95 -1.03
N ALA A 147 -10.20 1.66 -0.94
CA ALA A 147 -10.99 0.62 -1.60
C ALA A 147 -12.28 0.31 -0.84
N VAL A 148 -13.42 0.31 -1.53
CA VAL A 148 -14.72 0.04 -0.89
C VAL A 148 -15.20 -1.37 -1.23
N LYS A 149 -15.56 -2.14 -0.19
CA LYS A 149 -16.19 -3.47 -0.28
C LYS A 149 -17.32 -3.59 0.75
N GLU A 150 -17.75 -4.82 1.02
CA GLU A 150 -18.84 -5.16 1.93
C GLU A 150 -18.64 -4.68 3.37
N ASN A 151 -17.41 -4.38 3.79
CA ASN A 151 -17.14 -3.78 5.10
C ASN A 151 -17.69 -2.35 5.25
N GLN A 152 -18.03 -1.70 4.13
CA GLN A 152 -18.74 -0.42 4.08
C GLN A 152 -20.00 -0.57 3.21
N ALA A 153 -20.87 -1.53 3.56
CA ALA A 153 -22.00 -1.96 2.73
C ALA A 153 -22.90 -0.82 2.23
N CYS A 154 -23.30 0.12 3.10
CA CYS A 154 -24.11 1.26 2.70
C CYS A 154 -23.38 2.14 1.69
N LEU A 155 -22.12 2.49 1.94
CA LEU A 155 -21.32 3.28 0.99
C LEU A 155 -21.18 2.55 -0.36
N LEU A 156 -20.94 1.24 -0.33
CA LEU A 156 -20.85 0.43 -1.54
C LEU A 156 -22.14 0.48 -2.36
N GLU A 157 -23.30 0.32 -1.71
CA GLU A 157 -24.60 0.39 -2.36
C GLU A 157 -24.83 1.75 -3.03
N ASN A 158 -24.57 2.84 -2.30
CA ASN A 158 -24.69 4.20 -2.82
C ASN A 158 -23.77 4.44 -4.03
N ILE A 159 -22.50 3.98 -3.98
CA ILE A 159 -21.57 4.08 -5.12
C ILE A 159 -22.10 3.28 -6.32
N VAL A 160 -22.56 2.05 -6.09
CA VAL A 160 -23.10 1.19 -7.14
C VAL A 160 -24.31 1.85 -7.81
N ASP A 161 -25.20 2.46 -7.04
CA ASP A 161 -26.37 3.15 -7.56
C ASP A 161 -26.00 4.42 -8.32
N GLU A 162 -25.03 5.20 -7.84
CA GLU A 162 -24.50 6.34 -8.59
C GLU A 162 -24.00 5.91 -9.97
N PHE A 163 -23.20 4.83 -10.06
CA PHE A 163 -22.72 4.31 -11.35
C PHE A 163 -23.82 3.75 -12.25
N LYS A 164 -24.99 3.35 -11.72
CA LYS A 164 -26.14 2.90 -12.54
C LYS A 164 -26.87 4.07 -13.19
N PHE A 165 -26.94 5.22 -12.50
CA PHE A 165 -27.75 6.37 -12.92
C PHE A 165 -26.92 7.55 -13.44
N ALA A 166 -25.59 7.49 -13.32
CA ALA A 166 -24.68 8.51 -13.80
C ALA A 166 -24.85 8.77 -15.29
N LYS A 167 -24.95 10.06 -15.65
CA LYS A 167 -25.07 10.51 -17.03
C LYS A 167 -23.72 10.82 -17.67
N GLN A 168 -22.74 11.21 -16.86
CA GLN A 168 -21.40 11.59 -17.30
C GLN A 168 -20.39 10.79 -16.50
N LEU A 169 -19.49 10.14 -17.21
CA LEU A 169 -18.41 9.33 -16.66
C LEU A 169 -17.13 9.76 -17.37
N ASP A 170 -16.09 10.04 -16.60
CA ASP A 170 -14.74 10.00 -17.16
C ASP A 170 -14.29 8.54 -17.24
N LEU A 171 -13.70 8.15 -18.37
CA LEU A 171 -13.43 6.75 -18.71
C LEU A 171 -12.02 6.58 -19.26
N SER A 172 -11.33 5.56 -18.77
CA SER A 172 -10.03 5.14 -19.30
C SER A 172 -9.98 3.63 -19.39
N THR A 173 -9.56 3.10 -20.55
CA THR A 173 -9.42 1.66 -20.77
C THR A 173 -7.99 1.33 -21.11
N HIS A 174 -7.38 0.38 -20.39
CA HIS A 174 -6.05 -0.17 -20.68
C HIS A 174 -6.15 -1.65 -21.00
N GLU A 175 -5.31 -2.11 -21.94
CA GLU A 175 -5.17 -3.53 -22.27
C GLU A 175 -3.72 -3.96 -22.02
N ASP A 176 -3.56 -5.03 -21.27
CA ASP A 176 -2.25 -5.62 -20.94
C ASP A 176 -2.16 -7.04 -21.51
N PHE A 177 -1.04 -7.35 -22.16
CA PHE A 177 -0.80 -8.62 -22.84
C PHE A 177 0.45 -9.27 -22.25
N GLY A 178 0.29 -10.38 -21.52
CA GLY A 178 1.43 -11.02 -20.85
C GLY A 178 1.14 -12.45 -20.40
N HIS A 179 2.17 -13.30 -20.44
CA HIS A 179 2.13 -14.69 -19.91
C HIS A 179 0.91 -15.53 -20.37
N GLY A 180 0.49 -15.36 -21.63
CA GLY A 180 -0.66 -16.08 -22.19
C GLY A 180 -2.03 -15.54 -21.75
N ARG A 181 -2.08 -14.34 -21.17
CA ARG A 181 -3.29 -13.68 -20.70
C ARG A 181 -3.47 -12.34 -21.40
N ILE A 182 -4.73 -11.95 -21.58
CA ILE A 182 -5.15 -10.60 -21.97
C ILE A 182 -5.94 -10.06 -20.80
N GLU A 183 -5.60 -8.86 -20.33
CA GLU A 183 -6.31 -8.21 -19.25
C GLU A 183 -6.74 -6.80 -19.67
N THR A 184 -8.04 -6.62 -19.86
CA THR A 184 -8.65 -5.32 -20.15
C THR A 184 -9.16 -4.73 -18.85
N ARG A 185 -8.72 -3.52 -18.52
CA ARG A 185 -9.20 -2.75 -17.36
C ARG A 185 -9.87 -1.48 -17.83
N THR A 186 -11.05 -1.21 -17.31
CA THR A 186 -11.79 0.03 -17.53
C THR A 186 -11.98 0.72 -16.20
N CYS A 187 -11.43 1.93 -16.08
CA CYS A 187 -11.65 2.83 -14.97
C CYS A 187 -12.75 3.83 -15.33
N SER A 188 -13.71 4.02 -14.44
CA SER A 188 -14.79 4.99 -14.53
C SER A 188 -14.77 5.88 -13.30
N VAL A 189 -14.87 7.19 -13.48
CA VAL A 189 -14.84 8.18 -12.39
C VAL A 189 -16.07 9.08 -12.47
N ILE A 190 -16.64 9.37 -11.31
CA ILE A 190 -17.70 10.36 -11.10
C ILE A 190 -17.23 11.35 -10.05
N THR A 191 -17.37 12.64 -10.36
CA THR A 191 -17.09 13.75 -9.43
C THR A 191 -18.35 14.55 -9.04
N ASP A 192 -19.40 14.52 -9.86
CA ASP A 192 -20.73 15.05 -9.53
C ASP A 192 -21.67 13.89 -9.19
N PHE A 193 -21.67 13.47 -7.92
CA PHE A 193 -22.53 12.42 -7.38
C PHE A 193 -23.51 12.98 -6.34
N LYS A 194 -24.69 12.37 -6.22
CA LYS A 194 -25.79 12.87 -5.37
C LYS A 194 -26.38 11.83 -4.42
N PHE A 195 -26.08 10.57 -4.64
CA PHE A 195 -26.64 9.45 -3.88
C PHE A 195 -25.70 8.95 -2.79
N ILE A 196 -24.56 9.60 -2.54
CA ILE A 196 -23.72 9.25 -1.39
C ILE A 196 -24.32 9.83 -0.11
N GLU A 197 -25.04 9.01 0.64
CA GLU A 197 -25.51 9.36 1.98
C GLU A 197 -24.34 9.62 2.95
N ASN A 198 -24.52 10.60 3.84
CA ASN A 198 -23.52 10.99 4.84
C ASN A 198 -22.12 11.27 4.25
N GLN A 199 -22.07 11.89 3.06
CA GLN A 199 -20.82 12.29 2.41
C GLN A 199 -19.89 13.08 3.36
N ASP A 200 -20.46 13.90 4.25
CA ASP A 200 -19.71 14.71 5.22
C ASP A 200 -18.85 13.88 6.20
N GLU A 201 -19.17 12.60 6.39
CA GLU A 201 -18.35 11.68 7.21
C GLU A 201 -17.08 11.21 6.48
N TRP A 202 -17.03 11.37 5.16
CA TRP A 202 -15.87 11.11 4.33
C TRP A 202 -15.22 12.44 3.99
N LYS A 203 -14.29 12.85 4.84
CA LYS A 203 -13.69 14.18 4.79
C LYS A 203 -13.11 14.49 3.40
N ASP A 204 -13.62 15.57 2.81
CA ASP A 204 -13.24 16.10 1.48
C ASP A 204 -13.39 15.09 0.33
N LEU A 205 -14.35 14.16 0.45
CA LEU A 205 -14.71 13.24 -0.62
C LEU A 205 -15.24 13.99 -1.85
N VAL A 206 -14.52 13.88 -2.97
CA VAL A 206 -14.86 14.55 -4.24
C VAL A 206 -14.93 13.60 -5.43
N SER A 207 -14.46 12.36 -5.31
CA SER A 207 -14.55 11.38 -6.40
C SER A 207 -14.87 9.97 -5.93
N ILE A 208 -15.68 9.28 -6.73
CA ILE A 208 -15.92 7.84 -6.62
C ILE A 208 -15.43 7.16 -7.90
N ILE A 209 -14.80 6.01 -7.75
CA ILE A 209 -14.10 5.31 -8.83
C ILE A 209 -14.61 3.87 -8.91
N LYS A 210 -14.84 3.39 -10.12
CA LYS A 210 -15.13 2.00 -10.45
C LYS A 210 -14.05 1.48 -11.39
N VAL A 211 -13.43 0.36 -11.03
CA VAL A 211 -12.48 -0.36 -11.89
C VAL A 211 -13.04 -1.73 -12.24
N GLU A 212 -13.34 -1.94 -13.50
CA GLU A 212 -13.77 -3.20 -14.07
C GLU A 212 -12.58 -3.87 -14.76
N SER A 213 -12.31 -5.13 -14.45
CA SER A 213 -11.24 -5.90 -15.07
C SER A 213 -11.79 -7.19 -15.68
N ILE A 214 -11.44 -7.44 -16.93
CA ILE A 214 -11.75 -8.66 -17.68
C ILE A 214 -10.42 -9.33 -18.00
N ARG A 215 -10.27 -10.60 -17.62
CA ARG A 215 -9.08 -11.40 -17.91
C ARG A 215 -9.44 -12.61 -18.74
N GLU A 216 -8.79 -12.71 -19.89
CA GLU A 216 -8.97 -13.78 -20.87
C GLU A 216 -7.66 -14.58 -21.01
N PHE A 217 -7.79 -15.89 -21.26
CA PHE A 217 -6.66 -16.81 -21.35
C PHE A 217 -6.50 -17.29 -22.79
N LYS A 218 -5.35 -16.98 -23.40
CA LYS A 218 -5.03 -17.42 -24.75
C LYS A 218 -4.83 -18.94 -24.75
N ASN A 219 -5.38 -19.62 -25.76
CA ASN A 219 -5.20 -21.06 -25.99
C ASN A 219 -5.52 -21.93 -24.75
N SER A 220 -6.55 -21.56 -24.00
CA SER A 220 -6.97 -22.26 -22.78
C SER A 220 -8.49 -22.34 -22.71
N ASP A 221 -9.00 -23.47 -22.21
CA ASP A 221 -10.43 -23.63 -21.87
C ASP A 221 -10.81 -22.92 -20.55
N LYS A 222 -9.88 -22.16 -19.96
CA LYS A 222 -10.16 -21.36 -18.77
C LYS A 222 -11.17 -20.26 -19.11
N LYS A 223 -12.23 -20.21 -18.31
CA LYS A 223 -13.27 -19.19 -18.43
C LYS A 223 -12.69 -17.80 -18.19
N THR A 224 -13.23 -16.83 -18.90
CA THR A 224 -12.98 -15.41 -18.67
C THR A 224 -13.31 -15.04 -17.23
N GLU A 225 -12.37 -14.37 -16.56
CA GLU A 225 -12.55 -13.85 -15.21
C GLU A 225 -12.98 -12.38 -15.28
N LYS A 226 -13.99 -12.00 -14.49
CA LYS A 226 -14.43 -10.61 -14.36
C LYS A 226 -14.37 -10.21 -12.90
N ALA A 227 -13.91 -8.99 -12.63
CA ALA A 227 -13.93 -8.41 -11.29
C ALA A 227 -14.23 -6.92 -11.38
N THR A 228 -15.00 -6.43 -10.42
CA THR A 228 -15.31 -5.01 -10.24
C THR A 228 -14.81 -4.58 -8.86
N ARG A 229 -14.15 -3.42 -8.79
CA ARG A 229 -13.66 -2.81 -7.56
C ARG A 229 -14.12 -1.36 -7.51
N TYR A 230 -14.44 -0.89 -6.31
CA TYR A 230 -14.90 0.47 -6.08
C TYR A 230 -13.93 1.18 -5.14
N TYR A 231 -13.80 2.49 -5.30
CA TYR A 231 -12.94 3.32 -4.48
C TYR A 231 -13.58 4.69 -4.24
N ILE A 232 -13.14 5.36 -3.19
CA ILE A 232 -13.42 6.76 -2.89
C ILE A 232 -12.13 7.54 -2.77
N SER A 233 -12.14 8.83 -3.12
CA SER A 233 -10.96 9.69 -3.03
C SER A 233 -11.32 11.16 -2.78
N ASN A 234 -10.39 11.87 -2.12
CA ASN A 234 -10.42 13.33 -2.01
C ASN A 234 -9.69 14.02 -3.19
N LEU A 235 -9.25 13.27 -4.20
CA LEU A 235 -8.63 13.82 -5.41
C LEU A 235 -9.67 14.09 -6.48
N GLU A 236 -9.54 15.23 -7.14
CA GLU A 236 -10.18 15.49 -8.42
C GLU A 236 -9.14 15.21 -9.52
N ASP A 237 -9.24 14.03 -10.13
CA ASP A 237 -8.33 13.59 -11.19
C ASP A 237 -9.09 12.76 -12.24
N ASN A 238 -8.43 12.48 -13.35
CA ASN A 238 -9.02 11.73 -14.45
C ASN A 238 -8.90 10.20 -14.24
N ALA A 239 -9.71 9.45 -14.97
CA ALA A 239 -9.78 7.99 -14.91
C ALA A 239 -8.44 7.31 -15.21
N ASN A 240 -7.59 7.89 -16.06
CA ASN A 240 -6.28 7.34 -16.38
C ASN A 240 -5.30 7.47 -15.21
N THR A 241 -5.29 8.62 -14.52
CA THR A 241 -4.46 8.82 -13.33
C THR A 241 -4.91 7.89 -12.21
N PHE A 242 -6.21 7.84 -11.91
CA PHE A 242 -6.75 6.92 -10.91
C PHE A 242 -6.42 5.46 -11.21
N GLN A 243 -6.54 5.03 -12.46
CA GLN A 243 -6.20 3.67 -12.86
C GLN A 243 -4.72 3.36 -12.60
N THR A 244 -3.83 4.31 -12.88
CA THR A 244 -2.40 4.18 -12.64
C THR A 244 -2.11 4.09 -11.14
N SER A 245 -2.69 4.99 -10.33
CA SER A 245 -2.52 5.03 -8.87
C SER A 245 -3.04 3.76 -8.19
N ILE A 246 -4.24 3.31 -8.55
CA ILE A 246 -4.85 2.07 -8.03
C ILE A 246 -4.02 0.85 -8.44
N ARG A 247 -3.47 0.83 -9.66
CA ARG A 247 -2.58 -0.26 -10.10
C ARG A 247 -1.27 -0.25 -9.33
N SER A 248 -0.70 0.93 -9.04
CA SER A 248 0.51 1.08 -8.24
C SER A 248 0.36 0.53 -6.84
N HIS A 249 -0.85 0.53 -6.25
CA HIS A 249 -1.09 -0.09 -4.94
C HIS A 249 -0.55 -1.53 -4.87
N TRP A 250 -0.76 -2.35 -5.91
CA TRP A 250 -0.28 -3.74 -5.97
C TRP A 250 1.25 -3.88 -5.90
N ALA A 251 2.02 -2.79 -6.01
CA ALA A 251 3.46 -2.81 -5.79
C ALA A 251 3.81 -3.17 -4.34
N VAL A 252 2.99 -2.77 -3.35
CA VAL A 252 3.22 -3.18 -1.96
C VAL A 252 3.12 -4.68 -1.83
N GLU A 253 2.20 -5.35 -2.53
CA GLU A 253 2.09 -6.81 -2.52
C GLU A 253 3.25 -7.49 -3.25
N ASN A 254 3.56 -7.01 -4.46
CA ASN A 254 4.43 -7.73 -5.39
C ASN A 254 5.92 -7.39 -5.30
N LYS A 255 6.29 -6.23 -4.75
CA LYS A 255 7.69 -5.78 -4.68
C LYS A 255 8.26 -5.77 -3.26
N LEU A 256 7.40 -5.61 -2.25
CA LEU A 256 7.83 -5.75 -0.87
C LEU A 256 7.97 -7.24 -0.52
N HIS A 257 9.18 -7.75 -0.64
CA HIS A 257 9.55 -9.10 -0.24
C HIS A 257 10.25 -9.10 1.12
N TRP A 258 10.03 -10.15 1.90
CA TRP A 258 10.71 -10.42 3.17
C TRP A 258 11.47 -11.74 3.11
#